data_AF-A0A317PNA1-F1
#
_entry.id   AF-A0A317PNA1-F1
#
_cell.length_a   1.000
_cell.length_b   1.000
_cell.length_c   1.000
_cell.angle_alpha   90.00
_cell.angle_beta   90.00
_cell.angle_gamma   90.00
#
_symmetry.space_group_name_H-M   'P 1'
#
loop_
_entity.id
_entity.type
_entity.pdbx_description
1 polymer ?
#
loop_
_entity_poly.entity_id
_entity_poly.type
_entity_poly.pdbx_seq_one_letter_code
_entity_poly.pdbx_strand_id
1 'polypeptide(L)'
;MPYSGIIHGTEGADPVKISVVNETSVPLVCEAALAHWYSDELGRVSPGEELTLTLWHDQKTGVFNLMNATDDRMPVEALWCASEAGRTRLTLPIASGKAKAALRYSCRAGGEAGLSCEAASG
;
A
#
# COMPACT_ATOMS: atom_id res chain seq x y z
N MET A 1 24.48 15.20 16.65
CA MET A 1 24.17 14.67 15.31
C MET A 1 22.77 15.16 14.97
N PRO A 2 22.56 16.07 14.02
CA PRO A 2 21.20 16.33 13.57
C PRO A 2 20.67 15.03 12.98
N TYR A 3 19.46 14.63 13.35
CA TYR A 3 18.74 13.55 12.68
C TYR A 3 18.61 13.99 11.22
N SER A 4 19.42 13.45 10.30
CA SER A 4 19.13 13.59 8.86
C SER A 4 18.02 12.59 8.50
N GLY A 5 16.91 12.66 9.24
CA GLY A 5 15.92 11.58 9.38
C GLY A 5 15.06 11.32 8.16
N ILE A 6 15.18 12.15 7.14
CA ILE A 6 14.42 12.04 5.91
C ILE A 6 15.39 11.53 4.84
N ILE A 7 15.10 10.33 4.34
CA ILE A 7 15.85 9.74 3.23
C ILE A 7 15.20 10.24 1.94
N HIS A 8 16.00 10.89 1.10
CA HIS A 8 15.56 11.47 -0.16
C HIS A 8 15.95 10.58 -1.34
N GLY A 9 15.11 10.53 -2.37
CA GLY A 9 15.31 9.75 -3.58
C GLY A 9 15.18 8.24 -3.39
N THR A 10 15.61 7.47 -4.39
CA THR A 10 15.29 6.03 -4.53
C THR A 10 16.52 5.11 -4.46
N GLU A 11 17.70 5.68 -4.26
CA GLU A 11 18.94 4.91 -4.14
C GLU A 11 18.89 3.87 -3.00
N GLY A 12 19.15 2.62 -3.32
CA GLY A 12 19.08 1.51 -2.36
C GLY A 12 17.67 1.04 -2.02
N ALA A 13 16.64 1.49 -2.76
CA ALA A 13 15.29 0.97 -2.68
C ALA A 13 14.83 0.41 -4.03
N ASP A 14 14.14 -0.74 -4.00
CA ASP A 14 13.57 -1.36 -5.19
C ASP A 14 12.14 -0.86 -5.42
N PRO A 15 11.75 -0.50 -6.65
CA PRO A 15 10.35 -0.21 -6.95
C PRO A 15 9.52 -1.49 -6.91
N VAL A 16 8.40 -1.42 -6.19
CA VAL A 16 7.41 -2.50 -6.09
C VAL A 16 6.06 -1.97 -6.57
N LYS A 17 5.56 -2.56 -7.65
CA LYS A 17 4.22 -2.25 -8.15
C LYS A 17 3.16 -2.85 -7.21
N ILE A 18 2.28 -2.02 -6.68
CA ILE A 18 1.10 -2.46 -5.94
C ILE A 18 -0.12 -2.33 -6.86
N SER A 19 -0.89 -3.41 -6.96
CA SER A 19 -2.14 -3.48 -7.73
C SER A 19 -3.28 -3.85 -6.79
N VAL A 20 -4.37 -3.09 -6.80
CA VAL A 20 -5.58 -3.37 -6.00
C VAL A 20 -6.77 -3.43 -6.94
N VAL A 21 -7.36 -4.61 -7.07
CA VAL A 21 -8.55 -4.86 -7.89
C VAL A 21 -9.79 -4.79 -7.00
N ASN A 22 -10.77 -4.00 -7.40
CA ASN A 22 -12.06 -3.94 -6.73
C ASN A 22 -13.05 -4.92 -7.36
N GLU A 23 -13.20 -6.10 -6.76
CA GLU A 23 -14.20 -7.10 -7.16
C GLU A 23 -15.53 -6.94 -6.39
N THR A 24 -15.69 -5.83 -5.64
CA THR A 24 -16.94 -5.49 -4.97
C THR A 24 -17.89 -4.75 -5.91
N SER A 25 -19.13 -4.55 -5.48
CA SER A 25 -20.14 -3.76 -6.21
C SER A 25 -20.13 -2.26 -5.85
N VAL A 26 -19.23 -1.81 -4.96
CA VAL A 26 -19.17 -0.41 -4.50
C VAL A 26 -17.76 0.17 -4.67
N PRO A 27 -17.60 1.49 -4.79
CA PRO A 27 -16.26 2.09 -4.85
C PRO A 27 -15.47 1.84 -3.56
N LEU A 28 -14.16 1.63 -3.70
CA LEU A 28 -13.22 1.60 -2.58
C LEU A 28 -12.39 2.90 -2.56
N VAL A 29 -12.03 3.37 -1.37
CA VAL A 29 -10.98 4.37 -1.18
C VAL A 29 -9.81 3.68 -0.49
N CYS A 30 -8.63 3.77 -1.09
CA CYS A 30 -7.41 3.17 -0.56
C CYS A 30 -6.44 4.24 -0.08
N GLU A 31 -5.82 3.99 1.07
CA GLU A 31 -4.97 4.93 1.79
C GLU A 31 -3.69 4.24 2.28
N ALA A 32 -2.61 5.01 2.38
CA ALA A 32 -1.41 4.62 3.10
C ALA A 32 -1.38 5.34 4.46
N ALA A 33 -1.40 4.59 5.56
CA ALA A 33 -1.05 5.14 6.85
C ALA A 33 0.46 5.35 6.91
N LEU A 34 0.89 6.61 6.99
CA LEU A 34 2.31 7.00 7.05
C LEU A 34 2.77 7.30 8.48
N ALA A 35 1.81 7.59 9.36
CA ALA A 35 1.99 7.68 10.80
C ALA A 35 0.66 7.33 11.49
N HIS A 36 0.70 7.04 12.79
CA HIS A 36 -0.50 6.75 13.59
C HIS A 36 -1.57 7.86 13.62
N TRP A 37 -1.28 9.05 13.09
CA TRP A 37 -2.19 10.20 13.01
C TRP A 37 -2.38 10.74 11.59
N TYR A 38 -1.70 10.17 10.58
CA TYR A 38 -1.74 10.67 9.21
C TYR A 38 -1.79 9.54 8.18
N SER A 39 -2.77 9.64 7.28
CA SER A 39 -2.88 8.84 6.07
C SER A 39 -2.80 9.72 4.84
N ASP A 40 -2.26 9.17 3.76
CA ASP A 40 -2.34 9.77 2.43
C ASP A 40 -3.28 8.96 1.54
N GLU A 41 -4.11 9.64 0.76
CA GLU A 41 -5.04 8.99 -0.16
C GLU A 41 -4.26 8.48 -1.38
N LEU A 42 -4.33 7.18 -1.64
CA LEU A 42 -3.68 6.56 -2.80
C LEU A 42 -4.59 6.58 -4.02
N GLY A 43 -5.90 6.59 -3.78
CA GLY A 43 -6.91 6.79 -4.80
C GLY A 43 -8.19 6.01 -4.55
N ARG A 44 -9.14 6.24 -5.45
CA ARG A 44 -10.46 5.60 -5.47
C ARG A 44 -10.53 4.54 -6.56
N VAL A 45 -11.08 3.37 -6.24
CA VAL A 45 -11.23 2.23 -7.17
C VAL A 45 -12.71 1.96 -7.40
N SER A 46 -13.21 2.23 -8.60
CA SER A 46 -14.58 1.88 -8.97
C SER A 46 -14.80 0.36 -9.03
N PRO A 47 -16.05 -0.14 -8.95
CA PRO A 47 -16.34 -1.56 -9.14
C PRO A 47 -15.76 -2.09 -10.46
N GLY A 48 -15.03 -3.21 -10.40
CA GLY A 48 -14.36 -3.85 -11.54
C GLY A 48 -13.05 -3.21 -11.98
N GLU A 49 -12.65 -2.07 -11.41
CA GLU A 49 -11.43 -1.36 -11.78
C GLU A 49 -10.22 -1.76 -10.91
N GLU A 50 -9.04 -1.30 -11.33
CA GLU A 50 -7.76 -1.54 -10.66
C GLU A 50 -7.04 -0.23 -10.33
N LEU A 51 -6.62 -0.07 -9.08
CA LEU A 51 -5.63 0.94 -8.69
C LEU A 51 -4.23 0.36 -8.82
N THR A 52 -3.33 1.12 -9.45
CA THR A 52 -1.89 0.82 -9.47
C THR A 52 -1.12 1.96 -8.85
N LEU A 53 -0.19 1.64 -7.95
CA LEU A 53 0.81 2.58 -7.44
C LEU A 53 2.18 1.91 -7.31
N THR A 54 3.21 2.71 -7.03
CA THR A 54 4.56 2.20 -6.75
C THR A 54 4.92 2.53 -5.31
N LEU A 55 5.36 1.52 -4.56
CA LEU A 55 6.06 1.70 -3.29
C LEU A 55 7.53 1.35 -3.47
N TRP A 56 8.38 1.93 -2.63
CA TRP A 56 9.82 1.72 -2.66
C TRP A 56 10.26 0.88 -1.47
N HIS A 57 10.73 -0.33 -1.74
CA HIS A 57 11.17 -1.29 -0.74
C HIS A 57 12.64 -1.06 -0.39
N ASP A 58 12.91 -0.68 0.85
CA ASP A 58 14.26 -0.58 1.38
C ASP A 58 14.78 -1.99 1.70
N GLN A 59 15.76 -2.48 0.93
CA GLN A 59 16.25 -3.85 1.08
C GLN A 59 16.94 -4.11 2.44
N LYS A 60 17.44 -3.07 3.10
CA LYS A 60 18.17 -3.19 4.37
C LYS A 60 17.21 -3.37 5.54
N THR A 61 16.13 -2.60 5.56
CA THR A 61 15.16 -2.56 6.67
C THR A 61 13.90 -3.37 6.40
N GLY A 62 13.58 -3.61 5.13
CA GLY A 62 12.34 -4.25 4.69
C GLY A 62 11.15 -3.30 4.58
N VAL A 63 11.33 -2.02 4.92
CA VAL A 63 10.25 -1.01 4.93
C VAL A 63 9.84 -0.66 3.51
N PHE A 64 8.52 -0.55 3.29
CA PHE A 64 7.96 0.03 2.08
C PHE A 64 7.72 1.52 2.29
N ASN A 65 8.05 2.33 1.28
CA ASN A 65 7.93 3.77 1.34
C ASN A 65 7.05 4.29 0.21
N LEU A 66 6.18 5.24 0.52
CA LEU A 66 5.52 6.11 -0.46
C LEU A 66 6.43 7.32 -0.69
N MET A 67 6.62 7.74 -1.94
CA MET A 67 7.35 8.98 -2.22
C MET A 67 6.38 10.16 -2.13
N ASN A 68 6.76 11.20 -1.40
CA ASN A 68 6.00 12.44 -1.42
C ASN A 68 6.39 13.32 -2.63
N ALA A 69 5.76 14.49 -2.76
CA ALA A 69 6.01 15.43 -3.86
C ALA A 69 7.42 16.06 -3.89
N THR A 70 8.21 15.89 -2.81
CA THR A 70 9.59 16.35 -2.69
C THR A 70 10.57 15.18 -2.70
N ASP A 71 10.19 14.03 -3.25
CA ASP A 71 11.02 12.82 -3.35
C ASP A 71 11.56 12.31 -2.01
N ASP A 72 10.87 12.58 -0.92
CA ASP A 72 11.20 12.00 0.39
C ASP A 72 10.50 10.65 0.56
N ARG A 73 11.20 9.70 1.17
CA ARG A 73 10.65 8.41 1.55
C ARG A 73 9.78 8.55 2.79
N MET A 74 8.49 8.31 2.61
CA MET A 74 7.51 8.23 3.69
C MET A 74 7.27 6.76 4.04
N PRO A 75 7.72 6.27 5.21
CA PRO A 75 7.49 4.90 5.63
C PRO A 75 6.00 4.58 5.71
N VAL A 76 5.59 3.48 5.07
CA VAL A 76 4.20 2.99 5.11
C VAL A 76 4.05 2.04 6.30
N GLU A 77 3.22 2.41 7.27
CA GLU A 77 2.86 1.54 8.39
C GLU A 77 1.80 0.52 7.95
N ALA A 78 0.85 0.94 7.11
CA ALA A 78 -0.21 0.08 6.61
C ALA A 78 -0.80 0.63 5.31
N LEU A 79 -1.25 -0.28 4.46
CA LEU A 79 -2.18 0.03 3.38
C LEU A 79 -3.58 -0.41 3.80
N TRP A 80 -4.56 0.47 3.61
CA TRP A 80 -5.97 0.20 3.88
C TRP A 80 -6.78 0.44 2.62
N CYS A 81 -7.83 -0.36 2.43
CA CYS A 81 -8.92 -0.02 1.52
C CYS A 81 -10.23 -0.08 2.29
N ALA A 82 -11.11 0.88 2.04
CA ALA A 82 -12.36 1.05 2.76
C ALA A 82 -13.54 1.30 1.82
N SER A 83 -14.71 0.90 2.29
CA SER A 83 -16.03 1.25 1.75
C SER A 83 -17.00 1.43 2.91
N GLU A 84 -18.26 1.73 2.59
CA GLU A 84 -19.34 1.77 3.59
C GLU A 84 -19.51 0.43 4.33
N ALA A 85 -19.09 -0.69 3.74
CA ALA A 85 -19.16 -2.02 4.35
C ALA A 85 -18.03 -2.29 5.36
N GLY A 86 -17.07 -1.36 5.49
CA GLY A 86 -15.94 -1.47 6.41
C GLY A 86 -14.59 -1.24 5.73
N ARG A 87 -13.52 -1.54 6.47
CA ARG A 87 -12.14 -1.36 6.03
C ARG A 87 -11.33 -2.63 6.21
N THR A 88 -10.34 -2.82 5.34
CA THR A 88 -9.46 -3.98 5.41
C THR A 88 -8.01 -3.57 5.13
N ARG A 89 -7.09 -4.29 5.76
CA ARG A 89 -5.64 -4.04 5.64
C ARG A 89 -5.07 -4.91 4.54
N LEU A 90 -4.21 -4.34 3.71
CA LEU A 90 -3.45 -5.10 2.73
C LEU A 90 -2.13 -5.54 3.38
N THR A 91 -1.86 -6.84 3.35
CA THR A 91 -0.64 -7.40 3.94
C THR A 91 0.57 -7.09 3.06
N LEU A 92 1.49 -6.27 3.56
CA LEU A 92 2.81 -6.05 2.96
C LEU A 92 3.82 -7.09 3.51
N PRO A 93 4.62 -7.74 2.64
CA PRO A 93 5.64 -8.70 3.07
C PRO A 93 6.90 -7.97 3.58
N ILE A 94 6.79 -7.31 4.75
CA ILE A 94 7.90 -6.56 5.36
C ILE A 94 8.98 -7.53 5.82
N ALA A 95 10.09 -7.57 5.07
CA ALA A 95 11.30 -8.32 5.39
C ALA A 95 12.48 -7.70 4.66
N SER A 96 13.67 -7.79 5.26
CA SER A 96 14.94 -7.42 4.61
C SER A 96 15.23 -8.33 3.40
N GLY A 97 16.03 -7.84 2.45
CA GLY A 97 16.35 -8.54 1.21
C GLY A 97 15.55 -7.99 0.04
N LYS A 98 15.41 -8.76 -1.04
CA LYS A 98 14.63 -8.35 -2.21
C LYS A 98 13.14 -8.62 -1.99
N ALA A 99 12.29 -7.64 -2.27
CA ALA A 99 10.86 -7.85 -2.41
C ALA A 99 10.51 -8.44 -3.79
N LYS A 100 9.29 -8.98 -3.91
CA LYS A 100 8.68 -9.22 -5.22
C LYS A 100 8.53 -7.86 -5.93
N ALA A 101 8.83 -7.82 -7.23
CA ALA A 101 8.67 -6.60 -8.04
C ALA A 101 7.21 -6.13 -8.16
N ALA A 102 6.25 -7.02 -7.89
CA ALA A 102 4.83 -6.69 -7.88
C ALA A 102 4.07 -7.45 -6.79
N LEU A 103 3.08 -6.77 -6.20
CA LEU A 103 2.10 -7.31 -5.28
C LEU A 103 0.70 -6.97 -5.81
N ARG A 104 -0.16 -7.98 -5.95
CA ARG A 104 -1.54 -7.81 -6.42
C ARG A 104 -2.51 -8.22 -5.33
N TYR A 105 -3.53 -7.42 -5.11
CA TYR A 105 -4.59 -7.66 -4.14
C TYR A 105 -5.94 -7.67 -4.86
N SER A 106 -6.79 -8.63 -4.50
CA SER A 106 -8.20 -8.69 -4.93
C SER A 106 -9.09 -8.40 -3.73
N CYS A 107 -9.89 -7.35 -3.82
CA CYS A 107 -10.81 -6.93 -2.78
C CYS A 107 -12.22 -7.40 -3.08
N ARG A 108 -12.81 -8.17 -2.16
CA ARG A 108 -14.14 -8.77 -2.26
C ARG A 108 -14.98 -8.38 -1.05
N ALA A 109 -16.29 -8.31 -1.25
CA ALA A 109 -17.25 -8.20 -0.15
C ALA A 109 -17.67 -9.62 0.24
N GLY A 110 -17.40 -10.03 1.49
CA GLY A 110 -17.90 -11.28 2.06
C GLY A 110 -19.06 -11.00 2.99
N GLY A 111 -20.16 -11.77 2.89
CA GLY A 111 -21.43 -11.61 3.62
C GLY A 111 -21.34 -10.96 5.02
N GLU A 112 -21.23 -11.73 6.10
CA GLU A 112 -21.06 -11.18 7.45
C GLU A 112 -19.61 -10.71 7.73
N ALA A 113 -18.65 -11.12 6.90
CA ALA A 113 -17.22 -10.86 7.10
C ALA A 113 -16.79 -9.43 6.70
N GLY A 114 -17.63 -8.69 5.97
CA GLY A 114 -17.31 -7.36 5.47
C GLY A 114 -16.32 -7.37 4.30
N LEU A 115 -15.61 -6.27 4.13
CA LEU A 115 -14.59 -6.11 3.08
C LEU A 115 -13.33 -6.94 3.40
N SER A 116 -12.87 -7.76 2.46
CA SER A 116 -11.58 -8.45 2.54
C SER A 116 -10.74 -8.17 1.29
N CYS A 117 -9.43 -7.98 1.46
CA CYS A 117 -8.49 -7.88 0.35
C CYS A 117 -7.38 -8.91 0.55
N GLU A 118 -7.25 -9.83 -0.40
CA GLU A 118 -6.28 -10.92 -0.32
C GLU A 118 -5.19 -10.70 -1.36
N ALA A 119 -3.93 -10.94 -0.97
CA ALA A 119 -2.85 -11.01 -1.94
C ALA A 119 -3.12 -12.18 -2.89
N ALA A 120 -3.09 -11.93 -4.20
CA ALA A 120 -3.16 -13.00 -5.17
C ALA A 120 -1.99 -13.96 -4.91
N SER A 121 -2.31 -15.22 -4.60
CA SER A 121 -1.30 -16.26 -4.48
C SER A 121 -0.65 -16.43 -5.85
N GLY A 122 0.57 -15.92 -5.98
CA GLY A 122 1.47 -16.19 -7.10
C GLY A 122 2.47 -17.26 -6.71
#